data_AF-A0A8S3XU51-F1
#
_entry.id   AF-A0A8S3XU51-F1
#
_cell.length_a   1.000
_cell.length_b   1.000
_cell.length_c   1.000
_cell.angle_alpha   90.00
_cell.angle_beta   90.00
_cell.angle_gamma   90.00
#
_symmetry.space_group_name_H-M   'P 1'
#
loop_
_entity.id
_entity.type
_entity.pdbx_description
1 polymer ?
#
loop_
_entity_poly.entity_id
_entity_poly.type
_entity_poly.pdbx_seq_one_letter_code
_entity_poly.pdbx_strand_id
1 'polypeptide(L)'
;MLPKFTETNTLFQSETPMITKLNTKMNDLFHELLSTYMTTAHIANTELEKIDPTDENNFKNLDDIYLGLGVSKQFSTNEIAAEKKKDFKKKCRNFLIKACVGIRKRFALNDPVLVGISKLDPETCLDISDRDESIQYILSLMPRLTSTSMIEQQALDDQWRKLPKLKGNFDAAIRPDEFWHKVSN
;
A
#
# COMPACT_ATOMS: atom_id res chain seq x y z
N MET A 1 -14.65 -8.63 -0.97
CA MET A 1 -14.54 -7.21 -1.41
C MET A 1 -14.78 -6.26 -0.24
N LEU A 2 -15.95 -6.27 0.41
CA LEU A 2 -16.20 -5.45 1.60
C LEU A 2 -15.23 -5.72 2.77
N PRO A 3 -14.85 -6.98 3.08
CA PRO A 3 -13.88 -7.24 4.15
C PRO A 3 -12.55 -6.51 3.96
N LYS A 4 -12.08 -6.34 2.72
CA LYS A 4 -10.82 -5.64 2.41
C LYS A 4 -10.87 -4.16 2.83
N PHE A 5 -11.97 -3.47 2.50
CA PHE A 5 -12.17 -2.10 2.96
C PHE A 5 -12.29 -2.02 4.47
N THR A 6 -13.03 -2.96 5.08
CA THR A 6 -13.20 -3.00 6.53
C THR A 6 -11.86 -3.24 7.22
N GLU A 7 -11.03 -4.16 6.75
CA GLU A 7 -9.71 -4.47 7.30
C GLU A 7 -8.77 -3.26 7.22
N THR A 8 -8.66 -2.63 6.04
CA THR A 8 -7.83 -1.42 5.87
C THR A 8 -8.35 -0.27 6.75
N ASN A 9 -9.67 -0.09 6.83
CA ASN A 9 -10.25 0.94 7.67
C ASN A 9 -10.04 0.67 9.17
N THR A 10 -10.22 -0.57 9.62
CA THR A 10 -9.94 -0.98 11.00
C THR A 10 -8.46 -0.77 11.34
N LEU A 11 -7.55 -1.08 10.41
CA LEU A 11 -6.12 -0.85 10.59
C LEU A 11 -5.82 0.65 10.80
N PHE A 12 -6.41 1.52 9.99
CA PHE A 12 -6.21 2.97 10.13
C PHE A 12 -6.97 3.60 11.31
N GLN A 13 -7.98 2.91 11.84
CA GLN A 13 -8.67 3.29 13.07
C GLN A 13 -7.99 2.73 14.33
N SER A 14 -6.90 1.98 14.18
CA SER A 14 -6.13 1.50 15.33
C SER A 14 -5.42 2.65 16.05
N GLU A 15 -5.14 2.48 17.33
CA GLU A 15 -4.36 3.42 18.14
C GLU A 15 -2.85 3.33 17.87
N THR A 16 -2.43 2.39 17.02
CA THR A 16 -1.02 2.16 16.69
C THR A 16 -0.54 3.21 15.66
N PRO A 17 0.68 3.75 15.78
CA PRO A 17 1.26 4.63 14.76
C PRO A 17 1.45 3.90 13.42
N MET A 18 0.59 4.20 12.44
CA MET A 18 0.57 3.53 11.13
C MET A 18 1.15 4.37 9.99
N ILE A 19 1.73 5.54 10.27
CA ILE A 19 2.16 6.47 9.21
C ILE A 19 3.23 5.86 8.28
N THR A 20 4.14 5.02 8.79
CA THR A 20 5.14 4.30 7.98
C THR A 20 4.50 3.25 7.07
N LYS A 21 3.39 2.64 7.51
CA LYS A 21 2.68 1.59 6.75
C LYS A 21 1.58 2.14 5.84
N LEU A 22 1.17 3.40 6.02
CA LEU A 22 0.04 4.02 5.30
C LEU A 22 0.19 3.89 3.78
N ASN A 23 1.34 4.30 3.24
CA ASN A 23 1.55 4.31 1.79
C ASN A 23 1.49 2.90 1.20
N THR A 24 2.22 1.96 1.80
CA THR A 24 2.24 0.56 1.37
C THR A 24 0.84 -0.05 1.42
N LYS A 25 0.10 0.13 2.53
CA LYS A 25 -1.25 -0.42 2.68
C LYS A 25 -2.26 0.16 1.71
N MET A 26 -2.16 1.45 1.39
CA MET A 26 -3.03 2.07 0.38
C MET A 26 -2.70 1.61 -1.04
N ASN A 27 -1.43 1.46 -1.37
CA ASN A 27 -0.99 0.90 -2.66
C ASN A 27 -1.42 -0.57 -2.80
N ASP A 28 -1.24 -1.38 -1.77
CA ASP A 28 -1.69 -2.78 -1.72
C ASP A 28 -3.20 -2.89 -1.98
N LEU A 29 -4.01 -2.12 -1.23
CA LEU A 29 -5.46 -2.11 -1.40
C LEU A 29 -5.82 -1.70 -2.83
N PHE A 30 -5.22 -0.64 -3.35
CA PHE A 30 -5.52 -0.16 -4.69
C PHE A 30 -5.17 -1.19 -5.77
N HIS A 31 -3.96 -1.77 -5.70
CA HIS A 31 -3.51 -2.83 -6.60
C HIS A 31 -4.42 -4.08 -6.53
N GLU A 32 -4.83 -4.48 -5.33
CA GLU A 32 -5.69 -5.66 -5.14
C GLU A 32 -7.10 -5.45 -5.72
N LEU A 33 -7.65 -4.24 -5.58
CA LEU A 33 -8.93 -3.89 -6.20
C LEU A 33 -8.83 -3.91 -7.73
N LEU A 34 -7.78 -3.30 -8.31
CA LEU A 34 -7.53 -3.32 -9.76
C LEU A 34 -7.38 -4.76 -10.27
N SER A 35 -6.59 -5.58 -9.58
CA SER A 35 -6.34 -6.99 -9.92
C SER A 35 -7.61 -7.83 -10.01
N THR A 36 -8.70 -7.38 -9.38
CA THR A 36 -9.98 -8.08 -9.45
C THR A 36 -10.67 -7.91 -10.82
N TYR A 37 -10.49 -6.79 -11.52
CA TYR A 37 -11.25 -6.48 -12.74
C TYR A 37 -10.44 -5.96 -13.93
N MET A 38 -9.18 -5.55 -13.76
CA MET A 38 -8.27 -5.16 -14.84
C MET A 38 -7.30 -6.29 -15.19
N THR A 39 -6.83 -6.32 -16.43
CA THR A 39 -5.93 -7.38 -16.92
C THR A 39 -4.60 -7.36 -16.19
N THR A 40 -4.08 -8.56 -15.86
CA THR A 40 -2.79 -8.69 -15.18
C THR A 40 -1.65 -8.10 -15.99
N ALA A 41 -1.70 -8.20 -17.32
CA ALA A 41 -0.71 -7.63 -18.22
C ALA A 41 -0.66 -6.09 -18.11
N HIS A 42 -1.81 -5.43 -18.01
CA HIS A 42 -1.83 -3.97 -17.86
C HIS A 42 -1.25 -3.54 -16.50
N ILE A 43 -1.67 -4.22 -15.42
CA ILE A 43 -1.21 -3.91 -14.06
C ILE A 43 0.31 -4.12 -13.92
N ALA A 44 0.85 -5.21 -14.47
CA ALA A 44 2.27 -5.53 -14.34
C ALA A 44 3.19 -4.58 -15.13
N ASN A 45 2.69 -3.96 -16.20
CA ASN A 45 3.49 -3.12 -17.11
C ASN A 45 3.24 -1.62 -16.94
N THR A 46 2.43 -1.22 -15.96
CA THR A 46 2.05 0.18 -15.74
C THR A 46 2.32 0.55 -14.30
N GLU A 47 3.02 1.67 -14.09
CA GLU A 47 3.15 2.25 -12.75
C GLU A 47 1.76 2.47 -12.13
N LEU A 48 1.60 2.08 -10.87
CA LEU A 48 0.30 1.93 -10.23
C LEU A 48 -0.51 3.24 -10.22
N GLU A 49 0.16 4.38 -10.05
CA GLU A 49 -0.42 5.72 -10.08
C GLU A 49 -0.89 6.18 -11.47
N LYS A 50 -0.33 5.58 -12.53
CA LYS A 50 -0.65 5.88 -13.93
C LYS A 50 -1.84 5.05 -14.45
N ILE A 51 -2.20 3.96 -13.77
CA ILE A 51 -3.32 3.09 -14.17
C ILE A 51 -4.65 3.86 -14.09
N ASP A 52 -5.36 3.97 -15.21
CA ASP A 52 -6.74 4.48 -15.26
C ASP A 52 -7.74 3.36 -14.87
N PRO A 53 -8.39 3.44 -13.69
CA PRO A 53 -9.35 2.42 -13.27
C PRO A 53 -10.63 2.39 -14.13
N THR A 54 -10.83 3.36 -15.01
CA THR A 54 -12.02 3.47 -15.87
C THR A 54 -11.79 3.01 -17.30
N ASP A 55 -10.56 2.67 -17.67
CA ASP A 55 -10.22 2.26 -19.04
C ASP A 55 -10.70 0.83 -19.34
N GLU A 56 -11.85 0.76 -20.03
CA GLU A 56 -12.50 -0.51 -20.35
C GLU A 56 -11.67 -1.41 -21.27
N ASN A 57 -10.72 -0.86 -22.04
CA ASN A 57 -9.85 -1.64 -22.93
C ASN A 57 -8.96 -2.61 -22.15
N ASN A 58 -8.70 -2.29 -20.87
CA ASN A 58 -7.86 -3.07 -19.98
C ASN A 58 -8.68 -3.87 -18.97
N PHE A 59 -9.99 -4.02 -19.16
CA PHE A 59 -10.82 -4.85 -18.28
C PHE A 59 -10.72 -6.33 -18.62
N LYS A 60 -10.77 -7.17 -17.59
CA LYS A 60 -11.05 -8.60 -17.73
C LYS A 60 -12.46 -8.80 -18.29
N ASN A 61 -12.68 -9.92 -18.98
CA ASN A 61 -14.05 -10.34 -19.26
C ASN A 61 -14.80 -10.54 -17.95
N LEU A 62 -16.11 -10.30 -17.95
CA LEU A 62 -16.93 -10.50 -16.75
C LEU A 62 -16.82 -11.93 -16.23
N ASP A 63 -16.63 -12.92 -17.10
CA ASP A 63 -16.51 -14.31 -16.69
C ASP A 63 -15.23 -14.59 -15.89
N ASP A 64 -14.16 -13.85 -16.16
CA ASP A 64 -12.85 -13.96 -15.52
C ASP A 64 -12.74 -13.19 -14.18
N ILE A 65 -13.77 -12.41 -13.83
CA ILE A 65 -13.81 -11.69 -12.54
C ILE A 65 -14.09 -12.68 -11.41
N TYR A 66 -13.10 -12.83 -10.53
CA TYR A 66 -13.20 -13.63 -9.31
C TYR A 66 -13.72 -12.79 -8.14
N LEU A 67 -14.87 -13.18 -7.57
CA LEU A 67 -15.53 -12.47 -6.47
C LEU A 67 -15.46 -13.22 -5.12
N GLY A 68 -14.63 -14.26 -5.04
CA GLY A 68 -14.47 -15.08 -3.83
C GLY A 68 -15.25 -16.40 -3.85
N LEU A 69 -14.79 -17.35 -3.03
CA LEU A 69 -15.35 -18.71 -2.93
C LEU A 69 -16.85 -18.72 -2.63
N GLY A 70 -17.34 -17.83 -1.77
CA GLY A 70 -18.75 -17.76 -1.40
C GLY A 70 -19.66 -17.44 -2.60
N VAL A 71 -19.26 -16.49 -3.45
CA VAL A 71 -20.00 -16.14 -4.67
C VAL A 71 -19.92 -17.29 -5.68
N SER A 72 -18.73 -17.86 -5.88
CA SER A 72 -18.55 -19.02 -6.77
C SER A 72 -19.44 -20.19 -6.36
N LYS A 73 -19.49 -20.53 -5.05
CA LYS A 73 -20.37 -21.58 -4.53
C LYS A 73 -21.83 -21.27 -4.83
N GLN A 74 -22.29 -20.05 -4.53
CA GLN A 74 -23.67 -19.64 -4.77
C GLN A 74 -24.07 -19.71 -6.25
N PHE A 75 -23.15 -19.39 -7.16
CA PHE A 75 -23.37 -19.49 -8.60
C PHE A 75 -23.41 -20.94 -9.11
N SER A 76 -22.72 -21.85 -8.45
CA SER A 76 -22.71 -23.28 -8.81
C SER A 76 -23.87 -24.07 -8.19
N THR A 77 -24.32 -23.70 -6.98
CA THR A 77 -25.33 -24.48 -6.24
C THR A 77 -26.77 -24.07 -6.52
N ASN A 78 -27.00 -22.85 -7.02
CA ASN A 78 -28.35 -22.34 -7.27
C ASN A 78 -28.57 -22.15 -8.77
N GLU A 79 -29.78 -22.46 -9.22
CA GLU A 79 -30.25 -22.13 -10.57
C GLU A 79 -30.52 -20.63 -10.69
N ILE A 80 -29.43 -19.86 -10.79
CA ILE A 80 -29.47 -18.43 -11.08
C ILE A 80 -29.32 -18.27 -12.59
N ALA A 81 -30.30 -17.60 -13.22
CA ALA A 81 -30.25 -17.27 -14.64
C ALA A 81 -28.93 -16.57 -15.01
N ALA A 82 -28.35 -16.93 -16.16
CA ALA A 82 -27.06 -16.41 -16.62
C ALA A 82 -27.03 -14.86 -16.65
N GLU A 83 -28.12 -14.23 -17.11
CA GLU A 83 -28.26 -12.78 -17.13
C GLU A 83 -28.15 -12.14 -15.74
N LYS A 84 -28.70 -12.78 -14.70
CA LYS A 84 -28.61 -12.29 -13.32
C LYS A 84 -27.18 -12.42 -12.77
N LYS A 85 -26.46 -13.49 -13.12
CA LYS A 85 -25.04 -13.65 -12.78
C LYS A 85 -24.20 -12.55 -13.44
N LYS A 86 -24.44 -12.28 -14.72
CA LYS A 86 -23.75 -11.23 -15.50
C LYS A 86 -24.03 -9.83 -14.95
N ASP A 87 -25.29 -9.50 -14.66
CA ASP A 87 -25.68 -8.24 -14.05
C ASP A 87 -25.02 -8.04 -12.67
N PHE A 88 -25.00 -9.08 -11.83
CA PHE A 88 -24.31 -9.06 -10.55
C PHE A 88 -22.81 -8.77 -10.71
N LYS A 89 -22.11 -9.50 -11.59
CA LYS A 89 -20.68 -9.27 -11.84
C LYS A 89 -20.41 -7.85 -12.36
N LYS A 90 -21.27 -7.33 -13.24
CA LYS A 90 -21.19 -5.95 -13.74
C LYS A 90 -21.33 -4.93 -12.61
N LYS A 91 -22.28 -5.12 -11.69
CA LYS A 91 -22.45 -4.26 -10.51
C LYS A 91 -21.23 -4.33 -9.57
N CYS A 92 -20.68 -5.51 -9.34
CA CYS A 92 -19.46 -5.68 -8.56
C CYS A 92 -18.26 -4.96 -9.19
N ARG A 93 -18.06 -5.09 -10.50
CA ARG A 93 -17.03 -4.35 -11.23
C ARG A 93 -17.22 -2.85 -11.10
N ASN A 94 -18.44 -2.35 -11.31
CA ASN A 94 -18.74 -0.92 -11.18
C ASN A 94 -18.44 -0.38 -9.77
N PHE A 95 -18.75 -1.16 -8.73
CA PHE A 95 -18.38 -0.83 -7.36
C PHE A 95 -16.86 -0.70 -7.20
N LEU A 96 -16.09 -1.68 -7.70
CA LEU A 96 -14.63 -1.67 -7.65
C LEU A 96 -14.04 -0.44 -8.37
N ILE A 97 -14.53 -0.14 -9.58
CA ILE A 97 -14.12 1.04 -10.34
C ILE A 97 -14.34 2.31 -9.52
N LYS A 98 -15.55 2.48 -8.97
CA LYS A 98 -15.88 3.67 -8.15
C LYS A 98 -15.01 3.77 -6.90
N ALA A 99 -14.66 2.64 -6.29
CA ALA A 99 -13.78 2.62 -5.14
C ALA A 99 -12.34 3.04 -5.51
N CYS A 100 -11.77 2.49 -6.59
CA CYS A 100 -10.46 2.89 -7.11
C CYS A 100 -10.42 4.39 -7.46
N VAL A 101 -11.44 4.92 -8.14
CA VAL A 101 -11.57 6.36 -8.41
C VAL A 101 -11.63 7.17 -7.11
N GLY A 102 -12.37 6.67 -6.12
CA GLY A 102 -12.49 7.29 -4.81
C GLY A 102 -11.17 7.33 -4.03
N ILE A 103 -10.33 6.30 -4.16
CA ILE A 103 -8.97 6.25 -3.60
C ILE A 103 -8.08 7.28 -4.31
N ARG A 104 -7.98 7.23 -5.64
CA ARG A 104 -7.15 8.18 -6.43
C ARG A 104 -7.49 9.64 -6.18
N LYS A 105 -8.75 9.95 -5.91
CA LYS A 105 -9.18 11.33 -5.61
C LYS A 105 -8.68 11.85 -4.25
N ARG A 106 -8.48 10.96 -3.28
CA ARG A 106 -8.21 11.33 -1.88
C ARG A 106 -6.80 10.99 -1.42
N PHE A 107 -6.12 10.10 -2.13
CA PHE A 107 -4.81 9.59 -1.76
C PHE A 107 -3.86 9.65 -2.95
N ALA A 108 -2.73 10.33 -2.77
CA ALA A 108 -1.65 10.37 -3.75
C ALA A 108 -0.77 9.12 -3.59
N LEU A 109 -0.93 8.15 -4.49
CA LEU A 109 -0.28 6.83 -4.41
C LEU A 109 1.26 6.90 -4.47
N ASN A 110 1.81 7.93 -5.12
CA ASN A 110 3.23 8.19 -5.25
C ASN A 110 3.62 9.54 -4.61
N ASP A 111 3.03 9.87 -3.46
CA ASP A 111 3.44 11.05 -2.69
C ASP A 111 4.88 10.87 -2.17
N PRO A 112 5.83 11.75 -2.54
CA PRO A 112 7.23 11.57 -2.17
C PRO A 112 7.47 11.53 -0.66
N VAL A 113 6.69 12.29 0.12
CA VAL A 113 6.81 12.34 1.59
C VAL A 113 6.34 11.02 2.18
N LEU A 114 5.18 10.51 1.76
CA LEU A 114 4.67 9.22 2.24
C LEU A 114 5.59 8.06 1.84
N VAL A 115 6.14 8.08 0.62
CA VAL A 115 7.16 7.11 0.17
C VAL A 115 8.41 7.19 1.05
N GLY A 116 8.90 8.41 1.34
CA GLY A 116 10.06 8.61 2.21
C GLY A 116 9.82 8.15 3.64
N ILE A 117 8.65 8.45 4.22
CA ILE A 117 8.27 8.03 5.58
C ILE A 117 8.15 6.51 5.67
N SER A 118 7.67 5.82 4.64
CA SER A 118 7.61 4.35 4.63
C SER A 118 8.98 3.69 4.79
N LYS A 119 10.07 4.36 4.37
CA LYS A 119 11.44 3.87 4.58
C LYS A 119 11.88 3.92 6.05
N LEU A 120 11.16 4.62 6.92
CA LEU A 120 11.39 4.65 8.36
C LEU A 120 10.69 3.48 9.09
N ASP A 121 10.02 2.58 8.37
CA ASP A 121 9.51 1.36 8.97
C ASP A 121 10.67 0.44 9.39
N PRO A 122 10.62 -0.21 10.57
CA PRO A 122 11.68 -1.11 11.03
C PRO A 122 11.98 -2.24 10.04
N GLU A 123 10.95 -2.75 9.36
CA GLU A 123 11.10 -3.82 8.36
C GLU A 123 11.97 -3.35 7.19
N THR A 124 11.81 -2.10 6.74
CA THR A 124 12.56 -1.52 5.61
C THR A 124 13.93 -0.99 6.04
N CYS A 125 14.02 -0.20 7.12
CA CYS A 125 15.25 0.53 7.44
C CYS A 125 16.40 -0.37 7.93
N LEU A 126 16.07 -1.56 8.45
CA LEU A 126 17.03 -2.57 8.89
C LEU A 126 17.49 -3.47 7.74
N ASP A 127 16.79 -3.47 6.60
CA ASP A 127 17.17 -4.27 5.44
C ASP A 127 18.11 -3.49 4.50
N ILE A 128 19.27 -4.09 4.20
CA ILE A 128 20.27 -3.47 3.32
C ILE A 128 19.76 -3.39 1.88
N SER A 129 18.93 -4.35 1.43
CA SER A 129 18.49 -4.38 0.03
C SER A 129 17.37 -3.40 -0.30
N ASP A 130 16.64 -2.90 0.70
CA ASP A 130 15.39 -2.14 0.51
C ASP A 130 15.47 -0.69 1.00
N ARG A 131 16.62 -0.28 1.54
CA ARG A 131 16.85 1.07 2.08
C ARG A 131 17.70 1.93 1.16
N ASP A 132 17.53 3.24 1.29
CA ASP A 132 18.48 4.20 0.72
C ASP A 132 19.79 4.17 1.53
N GLU A 133 20.93 4.27 0.83
CA GLU A 133 22.24 4.34 1.48
C GLU A 133 22.33 5.52 2.47
N SER A 134 21.74 6.65 2.09
CA SER A 134 21.72 7.90 2.85
C SER A 134 20.30 8.32 3.25
N ILE A 135 20.17 8.97 4.40
CA ILE A 135 18.90 9.55 4.87
C ILE A 135 18.59 10.90 4.19
N GLN A 136 19.55 11.45 3.42
CA GLN A 136 19.46 12.78 2.82
C GLN A 136 18.16 13.02 2.04
N TYR A 137 17.68 12.03 1.29
CA TYR A 137 16.44 12.15 0.55
C TYR A 137 15.25 12.46 1.48
N ILE A 138 15.11 11.72 2.58
CA ILE A 138 14.05 11.94 3.58
C ILE A 138 14.17 13.33 4.21
N LEU A 139 15.40 13.75 4.55
CA LEU A 139 15.67 15.08 5.10
C LEU A 139 15.24 16.20 4.15
N SER A 140 15.49 16.03 2.85
CA SER A 140 15.12 17.00 1.82
C SER A 140 13.61 17.16 1.65
N LEU A 141 12.84 16.09 1.91
CA LEU A 141 11.39 16.09 1.82
C LEU A 141 10.71 16.79 3.00
N MET A 142 11.38 16.84 4.16
CA MET A 142 10.84 17.38 5.41
C MET A 142 11.77 18.45 6.02
N PRO A 143 12.01 19.57 5.31
CA PRO A 143 12.95 20.59 5.76
C PRO A 143 12.52 21.27 7.07
N ARG A 144 11.22 21.24 7.40
CA ARG A 144 10.69 21.78 8.68
C ARG A 144 11.01 20.90 9.89
N LEU A 145 11.32 19.63 9.67
CA LEU A 145 11.66 18.66 10.73
C LEU A 145 13.17 18.37 10.78
N THR A 146 13.93 18.97 9.88
CA THR A 146 15.36 18.71 9.70
C THR A 146 16.17 19.89 10.22
N SER A 147 17.29 19.60 10.89
CA SER A 147 18.24 20.63 11.30
C SER A 147 18.86 21.35 10.11
N THR A 148 19.08 22.66 10.20
CA THR A 148 19.85 23.41 9.19
C THR A 148 21.37 23.21 9.33
N SER A 149 21.83 22.56 10.40
CA SER A 149 23.26 22.30 10.64
C SER A 149 23.74 21.10 9.84
N MET A 150 24.71 21.30 8.95
CA MET A 150 25.34 20.22 8.17
C MET A 150 26.03 19.19 9.06
N ILE A 151 26.57 19.61 10.21
CA ILE A 151 27.20 18.70 11.17
C ILE A 151 26.17 17.74 11.76
N GLU A 152 24.99 18.24 12.11
CA GLU A 152 23.91 17.41 12.66
C GLU A 152 23.30 16.49 11.61
N GLN A 153 23.12 16.98 10.37
CA GLN A 153 22.67 16.14 9.26
C GLN A 153 23.66 15.00 8.96
N GLN A 154 24.97 15.28 8.96
CA GLN A 154 25.99 14.25 8.75
C GLN A 154 25.99 13.21 9.89
N ALA A 155 25.85 13.66 11.14
CA ALA A 155 25.77 12.74 12.28
C ALA A 155 24.55 11.81 12.17
N LEU A 156 23.41 12.33 11.71
CA LEU A 156 22.20 11.53 11.48
C LEU A 156 22.38 10.55 10.30
N ASP A 157 23.03 10.96 9.21
CA ASP A 157 23.34 10.05 8.09
C ASP A 157 24.28 8.92 8.51
N ASP A 158 25.28 9.21 9.34
CA ASP A 158 26.19 8.20 9.89
C ASP A 158 25.47 7.21 10.81
N GLN A 159 24.48 7.66 11.58
CA GLN A 159 23.62 6.79 12.38
C GLN A 159 22.73 5.93 11.49
N TRP A 160 22.10 6.53 10.49
CA TRP A 160 21.27 5.85 9.49
C TRP A 160 22.02 4.66 8.88
N ARG A 161 23.25 4.88 8.41
CA ARG A 161 24.11 3.83 7.79
C ARG A 161 24.48 2.68 8.75
N LYS A 162 24.40 2.89 10.06
CA LYS A 162 24.69 1.86 11.07
C LYS A 162 23.47 1.03 11.44
N LEU A 163 22.24 1.48 11.14
CA LEU A 163 20.99 0.79 11.49
C LEU A 163 20.95 -0.69 11.07
N PRO A 164 21.41 -1.11 9.87
CA PRO A 164 21.33 -2.52 9.49
C PRO A 164 22.09 -3.48 10.41
N LYS A 165 23.09 -2.97 11.15
CA LYS A 165 23.83 -3.76 12.16
C LYS A 165 22.95 -4.19 13.34
N LEU A 166 21.77 -3.57 13.48
CA LEU A 166 20.82 -3.84 14.55
C LEU A 166 19.72 -4.84 14.13
N LYS A 167 19.71 -5.36 12.89
CA LYS A 167 18.62 -6.23 12.38
C LYS A 167 18.29 -7.41 13.29
N GLY A 168 19.29 -8.00 13.96
CA GLY A 168 19.11 -9.13 14.89
C GLY A 168 18.69 -8.74 16.31
N ASN A 169 18.65 -7.45 16.64
CA ASN A 169 18.39 -6.94 17.99
C ASN A 169 16.91 -6.61 18.22
N PHE A 170 16.09 -6.64 17.17
CA PHE A 170 14.69 -6.25 17.20
C PHE A 170 13.79 -7.38 16.70
N ASP A 171 12.58 -7.45 17.26
CA ASP A 171 11.52 -8.31 16.73
C ASP A 171 11.09 -7.78 15.36
N ALA A 172 10.82 -8.69 14.41
CA ALA A 172 10.28 -8.36 13.10
C ALA A 172 8.90 -7.66 13.20
N ALA A 173 8.14 -7.91 14.27
CA ALA A 173 6.83 -7.30 14.50
C ALA A 173 6.86 -6.03 15.38
N ILE A 174 8.05 -5.48 15.69
CA ILE A 174 8.16 -4.30 16.54
C ILE A 174 7.42 -3.11 15.93
N ARG A 175 6.70 -2.36 16.78
CA ARG A 175 6.03 -1.16 16.32
C ARG A 175 7.05 -0.06 15.99
N PRO A 176 6.80 0.77 14.95
CA PRO A 176 7.73 1.82 14.57
C PRO A 176 8.09 2.79 15.71
N ASP A 177 7.11 3.21 16.51
CA ASP A 177 7.34 4.12 17.65
C ASP A 177 8.20 3.48 18.76
N GLU A 178 7.94 2.23 19.09
CA GLU A 178 8.75 1.47 20.06
C GLU A 178 10.17 1.24 19.56
N PHE A 179 10.32 0.95 18.26
CA PHE A 179 11.62 0.77 17.62
C PHE A 179 12.46 2.04 17.71
N TRP A 180 11.93 3.18 17.24
CA TRP A 180 12.67 4.43 17.24
C TRP A 180 13.01 4.92 18.66
N HIS A 181 12.15 4.66 19.65
CA HIS A 181 12.46 4.93 21.05
C HIS A 181 13.63 4.09 21.58
N LYS A 182 13.71 2.80 21.20
CA LYS A 182 14.83 1.92 21.59
C LYS A 182 16.13 2.27 20.88
N VAL A 183 16.07 2.77 19.65
CA VAL A 183 17.25 3.20 18.90
C VAL A 183 17.84 4.50 19.46
N SER A 184 16.99 5.38 20.02
CA SER A 184 17.44 6.64 20.61
C SER A 184 18.14 6.53 21.98
N ASN A 185 17.95 5.40 22.67
CA ASN A 185 18.51 5.11 24.00
C ASN A 185 19.76 4.23 23.88
#